data_AF-X8E645-F1
#
_entry.id   AF-X8E645-F1
#
_cell.length_a   1.000
_cell.length_b   1.000
_cell.length_c   1.000
_cell.angle_alpha   90.00
_cell.angle_beta   90.00
_cell.angle_gamma   90.00
#
_symmetry.space_group_name_H-M   'P 1'
#
loop_
_entity.id
_entity.type
_entity.pdbx_description
1 polymer ?
#
loop_
_entity_poly.entity_id
_entity_poly.type
_entity_poly.pdbx_seq_one_letter_code
_entity_poly.pdbx_strand_id
1 'polypeptide(L)'
;MTEMCGEVADGMLAHAFTTRRYLDEVTMPALQRGMQRCGRDRSDFQLACPVFVVTGASDAELEAAAAGTRKQIAFYGSTPAYRKVLELHGWAICKPGCMSCRCAASGTPWAR
;
A
#
# COMPACT_ATOMS: atom_id res chain seq x y z
N MET A 1 7.97 -4.12 -13.97
CA MET A 1 6.75 -3.32 -14.18
C MET A 1 6.94 -1.87 -13.78
N THR A 2 7.19 -1.54 -12.50
CA THR A 2 7.38 -0.15 -12.05
C THR A 2 8.50 0.59 -12.80
N GLU A 3 9.62 -0.07 -13.04
CA GLU A 3 10.71 0.48 -13.85
C GLU A 3 10.29 0.83 -15.29
N MET A 4 9.64 -0.12 -15.97
CA MET A 4 9.08 0.10 -17.32
C MET A 4 8.06 1.25 -17.34
N CYS A 5 7.24 1.39 -16.30
CA CYS A 5 6.31 2.52 -16.18
C CYS A 5 7.06 3.87 -16.19
N GLY A 6 8.20 3.97 -15.50
CA GLY A 6 9.06 5.16 -15.55
C GLY A 6 9.63 5.46 -16.94
N GLU A 7 9.84 4.43 -17.77
CA GLU A 7 10.34 4.60 -19.14
C GLU A 7 9.28 5.13 -20.09
N VAL A 8 8.08 4.54 -20.07
CA VAL A 8 7.12 4.67 -21.18
C VAL A 8 5.79 5.35 -20.82
N ALA A 9 5.46 5.50 -19.54
CA ALA A 9 4.14 6.00 -19.14
C ALA A 9 4.19 7.44 -18.63
N ASP A 10 3.15 8.25 -18.88
CA ASP A 10 3.05 9.62 -18.36
C ASP A 10 2.89 9.68 -16.83
N GLY A 11 2.50 8.56 -16.22
CA GLY A 11 2.36 8.46 -14.78
C GLY A 11 2.05 7.06 -14.27
N MET A 12 1.91 6.94 -12.95
CA MET A 12 1.54 5.71 -12.27
C MET A 12 0.42 5.96 -11.26
N LEU A 13 -0.57 5.06 -11.24
CA LEU A 13 -1.54 4.95 -10.16
C LEU A 13 -1.03 3.88 -9.19
N ALA A 14 -0.64 4.29 -7.99
CA ALA A 14 -0.32 3.35 -6.92
C ALA A 14 -1.60 2.65 -6.42
N HIS A 15 -1.46 1.50 -5.78
CA HIS A 15 -2.59 0.88 -5.09
C HIS A 15 -2.80 1.56 -3.73
N ALA A 16 -4.04 1.61 -3.24
CA ALA A 16 -4.36 2.24 -1.95
C ALA A 16 -3.67 1.58 -0.74
N PHE A 17 -3.18 0.36 -0.92
CA PHE A 17 -2.40 -0.39 0.08
C PHE A 17 -0.91 0.01 0.10
N THR A 18 -0.45 0.80 -0.88
CA THR A 18 0.90 1.37 -0.85
C THR A 18 1.00 2.37 0.31
N THR A 19 2.08 2.26 1.06
CA THR A 19 2.39 3.19 2.15
C THR A 19 3.38 4.24 1.68
N ARG A 20 3.44 5.38 2.38
CA ARG A 20 4.43 6.43 2.11
C ARG A 20 5.87 5.90 2.09
N ARG A 21 6.22 5.08 3.09
CA ARG A 21 7.56 4.50 3.19
C ARG A 21 7.90 3.56 2.03
N TYR A 22 6.96 2.70 1.63
CA TYR A 22 7.15 1.83 0.46
C TYR A 22 7.28 2.64 -0.84
N LEU A 23 6.51 3.73 -0.95
CA LEU A 23 6.61 4.63 -2.08
C LEU A 23 8.02 5.24 -2.18
N ASP A 24 8.54 5.77 -1.07
CA ASP A 24 9.84 6.44 -1.04
C ASP A 24 11.02 5.48 -1.18
N GLU A 25 10.97 4.31 -0.55
CA GLU A 25 12.10 3.36 -0.50
C GLU A 25 12.12 2.37 -1.68
N VAL A 26 10.97 2.09 -2.31
CA VAL A 26 10.87 1.04 -3.34
C VAL A 26 10.34 1.58 -4.65
N THR A 27 9.17 2.22 -4.63
CA THR A 27 8.48 2.63 -5.86
C THR A 27 9.19 3.76 -6.58
N MET A 28 9.50 4.85 -5.88
CA MET A 28 10.13 6.03 -6.47
C MET A 28 11.53 5.73 -7.03
N PRO A 29 12.42 4.99 -6.34
CA PRO A 29 13.70 4.60 -6.91
C PRO A 29 13.55 3.74 -8.17
N ALA A 30 12.56 2.85 -8.23
CA ALA A 30 12.28 2.06 -9.43
C ALA A 30 11.79 2.94 -10.59
N LEU A 31 10.88 3.87 -10.34
CA LEU A 31 10.42 4.81 -11.36
C LEU A 31 11.57 5.67 -11.88
N GLN A 32 12.44 6.17 -11.00
CA GLN A 32 13.60 6.98 -11.37
C GLN A 32 14.59 6.23 -12.25
N ARG A 33 14.88 4.95 -11.96
CA ARG A 33 15.73 4.12 -12.84
C ARG A 33 15.14 4.00 -14.24
N GLY A 34 13.83 3.88 -14.36
CA GLY A 34 13.14 3.86 -15.65
C GLY A 34 13.28 5.19 -16.40
N MET A 35 12.93 6.30 -15.73
CA MET A 35 13.02 7.65 -16.32
C MET A 35 14.45 7.99 -16.78
N GLN A 36 15.46 7.61 -15.99
CA GLN A 36 16.87 7.85 -16.33
C GLN A 36 17.32 7.13 -17.60
N ARG A 37 16.78 5.94 -17.89
CA ARG A 37 17.13 5.17 -19.11
C ARG A 37 16.65 5.83 -20.39
N CYS A 38 15.56 6.61 -20.33
CA CYS A 38 15.04 7.36 -21.47
C CYS A 38 15.32 8.87 -21.40
N GLY A 39 16.14 9.32 -20.43
CA GLY A 39 16.50 10.73 -20.28
C GLY A 39 15.34 11.65 -19.91
N ARG A 40 14.32 11.13 -19.21
CA ARG A 40 13.10 11.86 -18.88
C ARG A 40 13.20 12.58 -17.54
N ASP A 41 12.65 13.80 -17.47
CA ASP A 41 12.59 14.55 -16.21
C ASP A 41 11.48 14.02 -15.29
N ARG A 42 11.69 14.17 -13.98
CA ARG A 42 10.70 13.83 -12.96
C ARG A 42 9.46 14.74 -13.05
N SER A 43 9.59 16.00 -13.48
CA SER A 43 8.47 16.93 -13.65
C SER A 43 7.41 16.42 -14.62
N ASP A 44 7.82 15.59 -15.57
CA ASP A 44 6.98 15.07 -16.64
C ASP A 44 6.30 13.75 -16.25
N PHE A 45 6.39 13.35 -14.98
CA PHE A 45 5.82 12.10 -14.47
C PHE A 45 4.79 12.37 -13.36
N GLN A 46 3.56 11.91 -13.58
CA GLN A 46 2.48 12.05 -12.59
C GLN A 46 2.36 10.81 -11.71
N LEU A 47 2.16 11.02 -10.42
CA LEU A 47 1.95 9.93 -9.47
C LEU A 47 0.66 10.18 -8.69
N ALA A 48 -0.31 9.27 -8.82
CA ALA A 48 -1.48 9.28 -7.97
C ALA A 48 -1.35 8.21 -6.90
N CYS A 49 -1.62 8.59 -5.65
CA CYS A 49 -1.63 7.69 -4.50
C CYS A 49 -3.02 7.69 -3.88
N PRO A 50 -3.91 6.80 -4.34
CA PRO A 50 -5.17 6.52 -3.65
C PRO A 50 -4.90 6.16 -2.19
N VAL A 51 -5.81 6.51 -1.31
CA VAL A 51 -5.76 6.16 0.11
C VAL A 51 -7.09 5.60 0.55
N PHE A 52 -7.08 4.72 1.54
CA PHE A 52 -8.31 4.33 2.23
C PHE A 52 -8.76 5.49 3.12
N VAL A 53 -9.99 5.95 2.92
CA VAL A 53 -10.60 7.03 3.70
C VAL A 53 -11.85 6.51 4.37
N VAL A 54 -11.97 6.75 5.67
CA VAL A 54 -13.14 6.41 6.47
C VAL A 54 -13.84 7.72 6.84
N THR A 55 -15.12 7.83 6.52
CA THR A 55 -15.95 9.01 6.84
C THR A 55 -17.36 8.56 7.24
N GLY A 56 -18.07 9.40 7.99
CA GLY A 56 -19.45 9.20 8.40
C GLY A 56 -20.03 10.49 9.00
N ALA A 57 -21.34 10.70 8.92
CA ALA A 57 -22.02 11.87 9.51
C ALA A 57 -22.36 11.66 10.99
N SER A 58 -22.18 10.44 11.50
CA SER A 58 -22.30 10.08 12.91
C SER A 58 -21.22 9.08 13.31
N ASP A 59 -20.99 8.92 14.62
CA ASP A 59 -20.06 7.93 15.16
C ASP A 59 -20.41 6.50 14.74
N ALA A 60 -21.72 6.19 14.68
CA ALA A 60 -22.20 4.87 14.25
C ALA A 60 -21.86 4.59 12.78
N GLU A 61 -22.02 5.57 11.90
CA GLU A 61 -21.64 5.46 10.49
C GLU A 61 -20.12 5.36 10.33
N LEU A 62 -19.36 6.16 11.09
CA LEU A 62 -17.90 6.14 11.08
C LEU A 62 -17.37 4.76 11.48
N GLU A 63 -17.91 4.17 12.54
CA GLU A 63 -17.50 2.83 12.99
C GLU A 63 -17.86 1.72 11.99
N ALA A 64 -19.04 1.80 11.37
CA ALA A 64 -19.42 0.87 10.32
C ALA A 64 -18.48 0.96 9.10
N ALA A 65 -18.14 2.18 8.66
CA ALA A 65 -17.20 2.42 7.57
C ALA A 65 -15.77 1.96 7.92
N ALA A 66 -15.34 2.19 9.17
CA ALA A 66 -14.05 1.74 9.67
C ALA A 66 -13.96 0.21 9.67
N ALA A 67 -15.01 -0.48 10.10
CA ALA A 67 -15.08 -1.94 10.07
C ALA A 67 -15.00 -2.50 8.64
N GLY A 68 -15.68 -1.87 7.67
CA GLY A 68 -15.59 -2.23 6.25
C GLY A 68 -14.17 -2.06 5.70
N THR A 69 -13.54 -0.93 5.99
CA THR A 69 -12.17 -0.63 5.54
C THR A 69 -11.14 -1.58 6.15
N ARG A 70 -11.25 -1.91 7.45
CA ARG A 70 -10.40 -2.91 8.11
C ARG A 70 -10.50 -4.28 7.43
N LYS A 71 -11.69 -4.70 7.00
CA LYS A 71 -11.87 -5.96 6.25
C LYS A 71 -11.16 -5.92 4.90
N GLN A 72 -11.24 -4.82 4.15
CA GLN A 72 -10.52 -4.66 2.88
C GLN A 72 -9.00 -4.72 3.09
N ILE A 73 -8.47 -4.00 4.08
CA ILE A 73 -7.04 -4.03 4.44
C ILE A 73 -6.60 -5.45 4.80
N ALA A 74 -7.38 -6.16 5.62
CA ALA A 74 -7.08 -7.55 5.98
C ALA A 74 -7.08 -8.48 4.76
N PHE A 75 -8.02 -8.31 3.83
CA PHE A 75 -8.06 -9.06 2.59
C PHE A 75 -6.79 -8.82 1.76
N TYR A 76 -6.42 -7.56 1.49
CA TYR A 76 -5.21 -7.25 0.73
C TYR A 76 -3.95 -7.81 1.41
N GLY A 77 -3.81 -7.62 2.72
CA GLY A 77 -2.69 -8.16 3.50
C GLY A 77 -2.60 -9.69 3.52
N SER A 78 -3.69 -10.40 3.25
CA SER A 78 -3.71 -11.87 3.14
C SER A 78 -3.16 -12.40 1.81
N THR A 79 -3.09 -11.56 0.77
CA THR A 79 -2.64 -12.00 -0.55
C THR A 79 -1.12 -11.89 -0.70
N PRO A 80 -0.47 -12.80 -1.46
CA PRO A 80 0.98 -12.75 -1.68
C PRO A 80 1.48 -11.46 -2.35
N ALA A 81 0.62 -10.76 -3.09
CA ALA A 81 0.97 -9.56 -3.84
C ALA A 81 1.42 -8.39 -2.95
N TYR A 82 0.81 -8.23 -1.75
CA TYR A 82 1.12 -7.12 -0.85
C TYR A 82 2.13 -7.47 0.24
N ARG A 83 2.65 -8.71 0.24
CA ARG A 83 3.62 -9.18 1.24
C ARG A 83 4.84 -8.26 1.36
N LYS A 84 5.40 -7.80 0.24
CA LYS A 84 6.58 -6.92 0.23
C LYS A 84 6.33 -5.59 0.96
N VAL A 85 5.10 -5.08 0.90
CA VAL A 85 4.72 -3.85 1.61
C VAL A 85 4.74 -4.12 3.11
N LEU A 86 4.15 -5.23 3.55
CA LEU A 86 4.13 -5.63 4.97
C LEU A 86 5.53 -5.95 5.51
N GLU A 87 6.35 -6.67 4.74
CA GLU A 87 7.74 -7.00 5.09
C GLU A 87 8.59 -5.76 5.33
N LEU A 88 8.45 -4.73 4.49
CA LEU A 88 9.15 -3.46 4.65
C LEU A 88 8.85 -2.77 5.99
N HIS A 89 7.63 -2.97 6.52
CA HIS A 89 7.22 -2.47 7.83
C HIS A 89 7.47 -3.44 8.99
N GLY A 90 8.03 -4.62 8.73
CA GLY A 90 8.21 -5.66 9.75
C GLY A 90 6.91 -6.34 10.17
N TRP A 91 5.83 -6.19 9.40
CA TRP A 91 4.49 -6.75 9.68
C TRP A 91 4.22 -8.05 8.92
N ALA A 92 5.25 -8.69 8.38
CA ALA A 92 5.11 -9.90 7.58
C ALA A 92 4.31 -10.95 8.37
N ILE A 93 3.10 -11.25 7.89
CA ILE A 93 2.28 -12.31 8.47
C ILE A 93 3.01 -13.63 8.20
N CYS A 94 3.21 -14.31 9.31
CA CYS A 94 3.90 -15.57 9.50
C CYS A 94 3.50 -16.64 8.45
N LYS A 95 4.49 -17.44 8.05
CA LYS A 95 4.45 -18.45 6.96
C LYS A 95 3.40 -19.57 7.19
N PRO A 96 3.08 -20.42 6.18
CA PRO A 96 2.21 -21.57 6.37
C PRO A 96 2.70 -22.43 7.56
N GLY A 97 1.86 -22.57 8.59
CA GLY A 97 2.18 -23.28 9.84
C GLY A 97 2.24 -22.42 11.11
N CYS A 98 2.03 -21.11 11.04
CA CYS A 98 2.15 -20.22 12.20
C CYS A 98 0.84 -19.96 12.95
N MET A 99 0.82 -20.29 14.24
CA MET A 99 -0.36 -20.36 15.12
C MET A 99 -0.91 -19.00 15.63
N SER A 100 -0.40 -17.86 15.15
CA SER A 100 -0.71 -16.52 15.70
C SER A 100 -1.79 -15.72 14.95
N CYS A 101 -2.57 -16.35 14.06
CA CYS A 101 -3.70 -15.73 13.33
C CYS A 101 -4.77 -15.03 14.19
N ARG A 102 -4.69 -15.06 15.53
CA ARG A 102 -5.62 -14.36 16.43
C ARG A 102 -5.47 -12.83 16.43
N CYS A 103 -4.34 -12.25 16.00
CA CYS A 103 -4.12 -10.80 16.11
C CYS A 103 -4.90 -9.96 15.07
N ALA A 104 -5.23 -10.50 13.90
CA ALA A 104 -6.01 -9.75 12.90
C ALA A 104 -7.49 -9.55 13.31
N ALA A 105 -7.98 -10.32 14.29
CA ALA A 105 -9.34 -10.25 14.80
C ALA A 105 -9.49 -9.47 16.12
N SER A 106 -8.39 -9.07 16.78
CA SER A 106 -8.42 -8.58 18.16
C SER A 106 -8.55 -7.05 18.33
N GLY A 107 -8.82 -6.29 17.27
CA GLY A 107 -9.15 -4.86 17.39
C GLY A 107 -8.04 -3.98 17.97
N THR A 108 -6.79 -4.44 18.01
CA THR A 108 -5.67 -3.67 18.54
C THR A 108 -5.35 -2.49 17.59
N PRO A 109 -5.12 -1.26 18.07
CA PRO A 109 -4.84 -0.11 17.20
C PRO A 109 -3.53 -0.32 16.43
N TRP A 110 -3.60 -0.26 15.10
CA TRP A 110 -2.44 -0.38 14.19
C TRP A 110 -1.67 0.93 14.02
N ALA A 111 -1.81 1.87 14.96
CA ALA A 111 -1.13 3.16 14.95
C ALA A 111 -0.55 3.44 16.34
N ARG A 112 0.78 3.44 16.42
CA ARG A 112 1.52 4.37 17.26
C ARG A 112 2.31 5.27 16.34
#